data_AF-A0A4Q9NV61-F1
#
_entry.id   AF-A0A4Q9NV61-F1
#
_cell.length_a   1.000
_cell.length_b   1.000
_cell.length_c   1.000
_cell.angle_alpha   90.00
_cell.angle_beta   90.00
_cell.angle_gamma   90.00
#
_symmetry.space_group_name_H-M   'P 1'
#
loop_
_entity.id
_entity.type
_entity.pdbx_description
1 polymer ?
#
loop_
_entity_poly.entity_id
_entity_poly.type
_entity_poly.pdbx_seq_one_letter_code
_entity_poly.pdbx_strand_id
1 'polypeptide(L)'
;MLMGDGFAKLLEGAAALAPLPLAAGPAPGQIKNLVTFGDSYTDIDGHEDGGTVWPVFAAQDGNFALFPFAKVGATYSNNLTFRPFPSLFESQLPTYFSEKSNGSLAVLRPENTIYTLWIGTNDVGANALLTGSQAPGVTLVDTATCAVNWVKTLYDSGARNFIFQNMIPLETTPLYAPDSYLNLYCDSQRNTTEWSVFMREPTTAGNAIARLELQFIAPTLHGAHIGLFDSHALLADMYARPKLYLKRLGAVQRHRRGPRMRLPVRRKPA
;
A
#
# COMPACT_ATOMS: atom_id res chain seq x y z
N MET A 1 -52.98 -46.01 -1.47
CA MET A 1 -51.60 -45.97 -0.97
C MET A 1 -51.15 -44.52 -1.09
N LEU A 2 -50.79 -43.92 0.04
CA LEU A 2 -50.80 -42.48 0.31
C LEU A 2 -49.90 -41.66 -0.65
N MET A 3 -50.50 -40.72 -1.39
CA MET A 3 -49.78 -39.52 -1.85
C MET A 3 -49.72 -38.55 -0.67
N GLY A 4 -48.52 -38.25 -0.20
CA GLY A 4 -48.27 -37.23 0.81
C GLY A 4 -48.17 -35.86 0.16
N ASP A 5 -49.09 -34.98 0.52
CA ASP A 5 -48.97 -33.53 0.40
C ASP A 5 -47.72 -33.04 1.13
N GLY A 6 -46.84 -32.32 0.42
CA GLY A 6 -45.65 -31.78 1.08
C GLY A 6 -44.61 -31.08 0.22
N PHE A 7 -44.98 -30.42 -0.89
CA PHE A 7 -44.02 -29.60 -1.65
C PHE A 7 -44.66 -28.35 -2.26
N ALA A 8 -45.41 -27.60 -1.46
CA ALA A 8 -45.87 -26.27 -1.84
C ALA A 8 -45.86 -25.34 -0.61
N LYS A 9 -44.67 -24.80 -0.29
CA LYS A 9 -44.44 -23.55 0.47
C LYS A 9 -42.94 -23.42 0.76
N LEU A 10 -42.18 -22.86 -0.18
CA LEU A 10 -40.83 -22.31 0.07
C LEU A 10 -40.43 -21.41 -1.11
N LEU A 11 -41.22 -20.37 -1.34
CA LEU A 11 -40.89 -19.32 -2.30
C LEU A 11 -41.62 -18.03 -1.90
N GLU A 12 -41.31 -17.53 -0.71
CA GLU A 12 -41.60 -16.14 -0.33
C GLU A 12 -40.67 -15.77 0.83
N GLY A 13 -39.52 -15.23 0.45
CA GLY A 13 -38.45 -14.88 1.38
C GLY A 13 -37.23 -14.35 0.65
N ALA A 14 -37.43 -13.64 -0.47
CA ALA A 14 -36.40 -12.75 -0.98
C ALA A 14 -36.32 -11.57 0.00
N ALA A 15 -35.55 -11.76 1.08
CA ALA A 15 -35.07 -10.65 1.87
C ALA A 15 -34.30 -9.75 0.91
N ALA A 16 -34.90 -8.62 0.54
CA ALA A 16 -34.17 -7.55 -0.11
C ALA A 16 -32.95 -7.26 0.77
N LEU A 17 -31.74 -7.52 0.24
CA LEU A 17 -30.51 -7.05 0.84
C LEU A 17 -30.64 -5.53 0.89
N ALA A 18 -31.07 -5.01 2.04
CA ALA A 18 -31.05 -3.57 2.27
C ALA A 18 -29.61 -3.11 2.02
N PRO A 19 -29.39 -2.07 1.20
CA PRO A 19 -28.06 -1.50 1.07
C PRO A 19 -27.59 -1.12 2.47
N LEU A 20 -26.48 -1.71 2.91
CA LEU A 20 -25.84 -1.30 4.16
C LEU A 20 -25.66 0.22 4.07
N PRO A 21 -26.14 0.99 5.06
CA PRO A 21 -25.91 2.42 5.06
C PRO A 21 -24.40 2.62 4.96
N LEU A 22 -23.96 3.37 3.95
CA LEU A 22 -22.56 3.76 3.83
C LEU A 22 -22.25 4.50 5.13
N ALA A 23 -21.44 3.89 6.01
CA ALA A 23 -21.11 4.49 7.29
C ALA A 23 -20.53 5.88 7.02
N ALA A 24 -21.14 6.92 7.60
CA ALA A 24 -20.63 8.28 7.46
C ALA A 24 -19.18 8.26 7.96
N GLY A 25 -18.23 8.57 7.06
CA GLY A 25 -16.82 8.70 7.42
C GLY A 25 -16.60 9.91 8.33
N PRO A 26 -15.32 10.23 8.65
CA PRO A 26 -14.98 11.43 9.39
C PRO A 26 -15.60 12.68 8.76
N ALA A 27 -16.11 13.59 9.59
CA ALA A 27 -16.67 14.85 9.13
C ALA A 27 -15.57 15.75 8.52
N PRO A 28 -15.93 16.65 7.58
CA PRO A 28 -14.99 17.64 7.06
C PRO A 28 -14.29 18.42 8.18
N GLY A 29 -12.96 18.48 8.13
CA GLY A 29 -12.14 19.16 9.14
C GLY A 29 -11.97 18.43 10.47
N GLN A 30 -12.55 17.23 10.65
CA GLN A 30 -12.37 16.42 11.86
C GLN A 30 -10.93 15.92 12.01
N ILE A 31 -10.33 15.42 10.94
CA ILE A 31 -8.98 14.86 10.94
C ILE A 31 -7.94 15.98 10.98
N LYS A 32 -6.93 15.82 11.84
CA LYS A 32 -5.80 16.74 12.07
C LYS A 32 -4.45 16.04 11.98
N ASN A 33 -4.40 14.72 12.20
CA ASN A 33 -3.18 13.94 12.22
C ASN A 33 -3.25 12.82 11.18
N LEU A 34 -2.19 12.66 10.40
CA LEU A 34 -1.99 11.59 9.42
C LEU A 34 -0.85 10.70 9.88
N VAL A 35 -1.16 9.46 10.24
CA VAL A 35 -0.16 8.44 10.62
C VAL A 35 -0.01 7.46 9.47
N THR A 36 1.20 7.28 8.96
CA THR A 36 1.44 6.42 7.79
C THR A 36 2.28 5.21 8.12
N PHE A 37 1.86 4.06 7.62
CA PHE A 37 2.57 2.79 7.64
C PHE A 37 2.69 2.30 6.19
N GLY A 38 3.71 1.53 5.88
CA GLY A 38 3.86 1.02 4.53
C GLY A 38 5.28 0.71 4.11
N ASP A 39 5.45 0.61 2.79
CA ASP A 39 6.74 0.39 2.15
C ASP A 39 7.30 1.67 1.49
N SER A 40 8.14 1.50 0.47
CA SER A 40 8.76 2.60 -0.30
C SER A 40 7.77 3.52 -1.00
N TYR A 41 6.52 3.11 -1.21
CA TYR A 41 5.51 4.03 -1.74
C TYR A 41 5.14 5.12 -0.74
N THR A 42 5.44 4.93 0.55
CA THR A 42 4.99 5.79 1.65
C THR A 42 6.14 6.29 2.53
N ASP A 43 7.30 5.65 2.51
CA ASP A 43 8.49 6.08 3.25
C ASP A 43 8.97 7.46 2.80
N ILE A 44 9.06 8.40 3.75
CA ILE A 44 9.51 9.78 3.50
C ILE A 44 11.02 9.97 3.63
N ASP A 45 11.72 9.01 4.23
CA ASP A 45 13.16 9.07 4.48
C ASP A 45 13.95 8.31 3.40
N GLY A 46 13.36 7.24 2.84
CA GLY A 46 14.03 6.24 2.02
C GLY A 46 13.75 6.30 0.51
N HIS A 47 13.29 7.43 -0.05
CA HIS A 47 12.98 7.55 -1.47
C HIS A 47 14.18 8.03 -2.31
N GLU A 48 14.45 7.36 -3.44
CA GLU A 48 15.66 7.58 -4.25
C GLU A 48 15.45 8.48 -5.48
N ASP A 49 14.21 8.88 -5.76
CA ASP A 49 13.83 9.61 -6.97
C ASP A 49 13.99 11.14 -6.87
N GLY A 50 14.38 11.65 -5.69
CA GLY A 50 14.46 13.09 -5.40
C GLY A 50 13.11 13.82 -5.46
N GLY A 51 12.01 13.07 -5.56
CA GLY A 51 10.65 13.60 -5.58
C GLY A 51 10.13 13.94 -4.19
N THR A 52 8.88 14.35 -4.12
CA THR A 52 8.15 14.46 -2.85
C THR A 52 7.15 13.32 -2.80
N VAL A 53 7.23 12.47 -1.78
CA VAL A 53 6.33 11.33 -1.63
C VAL A 53 4.93 11.78 -1.19
N TRP A 54 3.92 11.00 -1.56
CA TRP A 54 2.51 11.38 -1.41
C TRP A 54 2.08 11.76 0.03
N PRO A 55 2.63 11.20 1.13
CA PRO A 55 2.19 11.59 2.47
C PRO A 55 2.52 13.05 2.79
N VAL A 56 3.60 13.58 2.21
CA VAL A 56 4.00 14.97 2.38
C VAL A 56 3.00 15.89 1.69
N PHE A 57 2.60 15.58 0.45
CA PHE A 57 1.55 16.31 -0.25
C PHE A 57 0.20 16.23 0.47
N ALA A 58 -0.20 15.03 0.90
CA ALA A 58 -1.46 14.83 1.61
C ALA A 58 -1.51 15.61 2.93
N ALA A 59 -0.39 15.65 3.68
CA ALA A 59 -0.28 16.42 4.91
C ALA A 59 -0.31 17.94 4.65
N GLN A 60 0.34 18.41 3.60
CA GLN A 60 0.33 19.83 3.22
C GLN A 60 -1.07 20.28 2.77
N ASP A 61 -1.67 19.57 1.81
CA ASP A 61 -2.97 19.93 1.23
C ASP A 61 -4.11 19.76 2.23
N GLY A 62 -4.02 18.74 3.09
CA GLY A 62 -4.99 18.46 4.15
C GLY A 62 -4.77 19.26 5.44
N ASN A 63 -3.66 20.00 5.55
CA ASN A 63 -3.20 20.66 6.79
C ASN A 63 -3.17 19.67 7.98
N PHE A 64 -2.52 18.53 7.80
CA PHE A 64 -2.34 17.50 8.81
C PHE A 64 -0.92 17.52 9.40
N ALA A 65 -0.80 17.21 10.69
CA ALA A 65 0.48 16.78 11.24
C ALA A 65 0.80 15.36 10.76
N LEU A 66 1.98 15.16 10.17
CA LEU A 66 2.41 13.88 9.60
C LEU A 66 3.26 13.09 10.59
N PHE A 67 2.94 11.81 10.77
CA PHE A 67 3.66 10.85 11.62
C PHE A 67 4.05 9.63 10.77
N PRO A 68 5.27 9.61 10.21
CA PRO A 68 5.66 8.66 9.16
C PRO A 68 6.40 7.43 9.70
N PHE A 69 5.72 6.30 9.77
CA PHE A 69 6.30 5.01 10.21
C PHE A 69 6.65 4.06 9.05
N ALA A 70 6.25 4.37 7.82
CA ALA A 70 6.56 3.57 6.64
C ALA A 70 8.08 3.42 6.43
N LYS A 71 8.51 2.26 5.92
CA LYS A 71 9.92 1.95 5.66
C LYS A 71 10.11 1.23 4.31
N VAL A 72 11.04 1.71 3.50
CA VAL A 72 11.42 1.09 2.23
C VAL A 72 11.71 -0.41 2.38
N GLY A 73 11.23 -1.19 1.42
CA GLY A 73 11.42 -2.64 1.38
C GLY A 73 10.61 -3.43 2.41
N ALA A 74 9.77 -2.77 3.21
CA ALA A 74 8.94 -3.44 4.21
C ALA A 74 8.01 -4.48 3.58
N THR A 75 8.04 -5.68 4.15
CA THR A 75 6.99 -6.69 4.02
C THR A 75 5.99 -6.54 5.18
N TYR A 76 4.85 -7.22 5.09
CA TYR A 76 3.93 -7.29 6.23
C TYR A 76 4.65 -7.84 7.47
N SER A 77 5.33 -8.98 7.31
CA SER A 77 6.12 -9.60 8.36
C SER A 77 7.31 -10.32 7.76
N ASN A 78 8.47 -10.15 8.38
CA ASN A 78 9.67 -10.91 8.04
C ASN A 78 9.56 -12.39 8.39
N ASN A 79 8.56 -12.79 9.19
CA ASN A 79 8.23 -14.20 9.44
C ASN A 79 7.48 -14.84 8.27
N LEU A 80 6.77 -14.04 7.46
CA LEU A 80 6.05 -14.51 6.27
C LEU A 80 6.94 -14.42 5.03
N THR A 81 7.50 -13.24 4.82
CA THR A 81 8.38 -12.92 3.71
C THR A 81 9.60 -12.20 4.26
N PHE A 82 10.68 -12.93 4.48
CA PHE A 82 11.90 -12.32 5.01
C PHE A 82 12.51 -11.38 3.98
N ARG A 83 12.71 -10.13 4.38
CA ARG A 83 13.61 -9.19 3.71
C ARG A 83 14.51 -8.51 4.75
N PRO A 84 15.73 -8.10 4.39
CA PRO A 84 16.62 -7.36 5.28
C PRO A 84 16.20 -5.88 5.43
N PHE A 85 14.90 -5.64 5.58
CA PHE A 85 14.29 -4.32 5.73
C PHE A 85 13.32 -4.32 6.93
N PRO A 86 13.04 -3.16 7.54
CA PRO A 86 12.11 -3.07 8.67
C PRO A 86 10.67 -3.36 8.22
N SER A 87 10.13 -4.50 8.65
CA SER A 87 8.75 -4.93 8.34
C SER A 87 7.70 -4.18 9.16
N LEU A 88 6.43 -4.31 8.77
CA LEU A 88 5.30 -3.70 9.47
C LEU A 88 5.16 -4.21 10.91
N PHE A 89 5.09 -5.53 11.10
CA PHE A 89 4.80 -6.13 12.41
C PHE A 89 6.01 -6.23 13.34
N GLU A 90 7.22 -6.42 12.81
CA GLU A 90 8.42 -6.54 13.65
C GLU A 90 9.15 -5.21 13.85
N SER A 91 8.80 -4.14 13.13
CA SER A 91 9.43 -2.82 13.30
C SER A 91 8.45 -1.66 13.40
N GLN A 92 7.65 -1.37 12.37
CA GLN A 92 6.90 -0.12 12.30
C GLN A 92 5.85 -0.01 13.43
N LEU A 93 5.08 -1.07 13.67
CA LEU A 93 4.10 -1.13 14.76
C LEU A 93 4.76 -1.07 16.15
N PRO A 94 5.82 -1.87 16.45
CA PRO A 94 6.58 -1.71 17.70
C PRO A 94 7.11 -0.30 17.96
N THR A 95 7.65 0.39 16.95
CA THR A 95 8.11 1.78 17.07
C THR A 95 6.92 2.69 17.43
N TYR A 96 5.81 2.61 16.70
CA TYR A 96 4.60 3.38 17.00
C TYR A 96 4.10 3.15 18.43
N PHE A 97 4.04 1.90 18.88
CA PHE A 97 3.58 1.59 20.24
C PHE A 97 4.56 2.07 21.32
N SER A 98 5.87 2.00 21.06
CA SER A 98 6.88 2.56 21.95
C SER A 98 6.72 4.08 22.10
N GLU A 99 6.57 4.80 20.98
CA GLU A 99 6.35 6.25 20.99
C GLU A 99 5.00 6.66 21.57
N LYS A 100 3.98 5.81 21.43
CA LYS A 100 2.69 6.02 22.09
C LYS A 100 2.80 5.86 23.60
N SER A 101 3.45 4.79 24.06
CA SER A 101 3.61 4.49 25.49
C SER A 101 4.51 5.49 26.22
N ASN A 102 5.52 6.05 25.55
CA ASN A 102 6.40 7.06 26.14
C ASN A 102 5.82 8.50 26.08
N GLY A 103 4.63 8.67 25.50
CA GLY A 103 3.92 9.94 25.42
C GLY A 103 4.31 10.84 24.24
N SER A 104 5.26 10.44 23.40
CA SER A 104 5.67 11.22 22.21
C SER A 104 4.51 11.43 21.24
N LEU A 105 3.54 10.50 21.22
CA LEU A 105 2.34 10.57 20.38
C LEU A 105 1.09 11.03 21.12
N ALA A 106 1.20 11.75 22.24
CA ALA A 106 0.06 12.20 23.04
C ALA A 106 -0.95 13.10 22.29
N VAL A 107 -0.53 13.72 21.17
CA VAL A 107 -1.39 14.51 20.29
C VAL A 107 -2.33 13.66 19.42
N LEU A 108 -2.02 12.37 19.24
CA LEU A 108 -2.82 11.45 18.42
C LEU A 108 -4.06 11.00 19.18
N ARG A 109 -5.20 11.68 18.93
CA ARG A 109 -6.49 11.29 19.51
C ARG A 109 -7.31 10.47 18.52
N PRO A 110 -8.05 9.44 18.96
CA PRO A 110 -8.85 8.60 18.07
C PRO A 110 -9.81 9.39 17.18
N GLU A 111 -10.41 10.46 17.71
CA GLU A 111 -11.40 11.28 17.02
C GLU A 111 -10.82 12.15 15.89
N ASN A 112 -9.52 12.48 15.92
CA ASN A 112 -8.91 13.42 14.98
C ASN A 112 -7.68 12.85 14.23
N THR A 113 -7.43 11.55 14.37
CA THR A 113 -6.28 10.88 13.76
C THR A 113 -6.75 9.86 12.76
N ILE A 114 -6.15 9.88 11.56
CA ILE A 114 -6.34 8.87 10.53
C ILE A 114 -5.03 8.10 10.31
N TYR A 115 -5.18 6.80 10.18
CA TYR A 115 -4.08 5.85 9.97
C TYR A 115 -4.18 5.30 8.57
N THR A 116 -3.09 5.21 7.84
CA THR A 116 -3.08 4.61 6.50
C THR A 116 -1.98 3.57 6.35
N LEU A 117 -2.30 2.52 5.61
CA LEU A 117 -1.38 1.46 5.25
C LEU A 117 -1.35 1.32 3.73
N TRP A 118 -0.15 1.39 3.14
CA TRP A 118 0.10 0.99 1.76
C TRP A 118 1.35 0.12 1.68
N ILE A 119 1.14 -1.17 1.48
CA ILE A 119 2.18 -2.20 1.54
C ILE A 119 1.72 -3.43 0.75
N GLY A 120 2.63 -4.38 0.54
CA GLY A 120 2.34 -5.72 0.02
C GLY A 120 3.10 -6.07 -1.25
N THR A 121 3.67 -5.07 -1.91
CA THR A 121 4.46 -5.28 -3.15
C THR A 121 5.70 -6.15 -2.90
N ASN A 122 6.33 -5.97 -1.74
CA ASN A 122 7.48 -6.75 -1.30
C ASN A 122 7.12 -8.19 -0.90
N ASP A 123 5.86 -8.48 -0.59
CA ASP A 123 5.39 -9.83 -0.23
C ASP A 123 5.03 -10.68 -1.45
N VAL A 124 4.55 -10.04 -2.52
CA VAL A 124 4.17 -10.74 -3.75
C VAL A 124 5.26 -10.74 -4.81
N GLY A 125 6.25 -9.85 -4.70
CA GLY A 125 7.26 -9.55 -5.71
C GLY A 125 8.42 -10.55 -5.85
N ALA A 126 9.45 -10.14 -6.59
CA ALA A 126 10.69 -10.90 -6.75
C ALA A 126 11.39 -11.14 -5.42
N ASN A 127 11.93 -12.35 -5.20
CA ASN A 127 12.42 -12.83 -3.90
C ASN A 127 11.31 -12.93 -2.83
N ALA A 128 10.08 -13.23 -3.24
CA ALA A 128 8.94 -13.49 -2.37
C ALA A 128 7.97 -14.49 -3.04
N LEU A 129 6.65 -14.32 -2.93
CA LEU A 129 5.67 -15.28 -3.46
C LEU A 129 5.86 -15.57 -4.96
N LEU A 130 6.19 -14.57 -5.79
CA LEU A 130 6.43 -14.75 -7.23
C LEU A 130 7.51 -15.80 -7.51
N THR A 131 8.53 -15.88 -6.67
CA THR A 131 9.72 -16.74 -6.86
C THR A 131 9.78 -17.89 -5.87
N GLY A 132 8.72 -18.11 -5.08
CA GLY A 132 8.68 -19.16 -4.07
C GLY A 132 9.68 -18.96 -2.93
N SER A 133 10.02 -17.71 -2.59
CA SER A 133 11.05 -17.38 -1.58
C SER A 133 10.48 -16.97 -0.22
N GLN A 134 9.15 -16.99 -0.07
CA GLN A 134 8.47 -16.84 1.22
C GLN A 134 8.78 -18.02 2.17
N ALA A 135 8.43 -17.87 3.45
CA ALA A 135 8.60 -18.95 4.42
C ALA A 135 7.79 -20.21 4.03
N PRO A 136 8.25 -21.43 4.39
CA PRO A 136 7.56 -22.66 4.01
C PRO A 136 6.08 -22.68 4.41
N GLY A 137 5.20 -22.95 3.45
CA GLY A 137 3.76 -23.03 3.66
C GLY A 137 3.02 -21.69 3.64
N VAL A 138 3.73 -20.56 3.57
CA VAL A 138 3.10 -19.24 3.42
C VAL A 138 2.51 -19.08 2.03
N THR A 139 1.30 -18.54 1.99
CA THR A 139 0.50 -18.30 0.78
C THR A 139 0.12 -16.84 0.65
N LEU A 140 -0.50 -16.51 -0.49
CA LEU A 140 -1.10 -15.19 -0.70
C LEU A 140 -2.15 -14.83 0.36
N VAL A 141 -2.92 -15.82 0.83
CA VAL A 141 -3.94 -15.60 1.87
C VAL A 141 -3.28 -15.09 3.15
N ASP A 142 -2.19 -15.73 3.60
CA ASP A 142 -1.48 -15.33 4.80
C ASP A 142 -0.96 -13.89 4.72
N THR A 143 -0.43 -13.49 3.55
CA THR A 143 0.05 -12.11 3.35
C THR A 143 -1.10 -11.10 3.34
N ALA A 144 -2.22 -11.41 2.68
CA ALA A 144 -3.40 -10.54 2.66
C ALA A 144 -4.04 -10.42 4.05
N THR A 145 -4.16 -11.52 4.80
CA THR A 145 -4.64 -11.52 6.18
C THR A 145 -3.71 -10.73 7.10
N CYS A 146 -2.39 -10.82 6.90
CA CYS A 146 -1.42 -10.01 7.64
C CYS A 146 -1.66 -8.51 7.42
N ALA A 147 -1.91 -8.10 6.18
CA ALA A 147 -2.30 -6.73 5.82
C ALA A 147 -3.50 -6.24 6.64
N VAL A 148 -4.56 -7.05 6.68
CA VAL A 148 -5.82 -6.68 7.33
C VAL A 148 -5.70 -6.70 8.86
N ASN A 149 -4.86 -7.57 9.42
CA ASN A 149 -4.60 -7.63 10.85
C ASN A 149 -4.02 -6.32 11.41
N TRP A 150 -3.33 -5.51 10.59
CA TRP A 150 -2.90 -4.16 10.98
C TRP A 150 -4.05 -3.29 11.49
N VAL A 151 -5.24 -3.40 10.87
CA VAL A 151 -6.44 -2.66 11.30
C VAL A 151 -6.84 -3.08 12.72
N LYS A 152 -6.90 -4.40 12.98
CA LYS A 152 -7.24 -4.92 14.31
C LYS A 152 -6.21 -4.51 15.35
N THR A 153 -4.93 -4.69 15.04
CA THR A 153 -3.81 -4.33 15.94
C THR A 153 -3.85 -2.85 16.34
N LEU A 154 -4.12 -1.94 15.40
CA LEU A 154 -4.27 -0.52 15.74
C LEU A 154 -5.59 -0.22 16.45
N TYR A 155 -6.70 -0.86 16.05
CA TYR A 155 -8.00 -0.69 16.71
C TYR A 155 -7.96 -1.05 18.19
N ASP A 156 -7.28 -2.15 18.54
CA ASP A 156 -7.08 -2.60 19.91
C ASP A 156 -6.25 -1.60 20.73
N SER A 157 -5.41 -0.80 20.07
CA SER A 157 -4.69 0.33 20.68
C SER A 157 -5.50 1.64 20.79
N GLY A 158 -6.77 1.62 20.36
CA GLY A 158 -7.66 2.78 20.39
C GLY A 158 -7.80 3.55 19.08
N ALA A 159 -7.15 3.15 17.98
CA ALA A 159 -7.33 3.82 16.68
C ALA A 159 -8.75 3.61 16.13
N ARG A 160 -9.29 4.60 15.40
CA ARG A 160 -10.68 4.55 14.90
C ARG A 160 -10.86 4.93 13.43
N ASN A 161 -9.91 5.59 12.77
CA ASN A 161 -10.07 5.97 11.36
C ASN A 161 -8.94 5.37 10.53
N PHE A 162 -9.28 4.57 9.53
CA PHE A 162 -8.33 3.80 8.73
C PHE A 162 -8.53 4.04 7.25
N ILE A 163 -7.43 4.17 6.51
CA ILE A 163 -7.38 4.12 5.05
C ILE A 163 -6.45 2.97 4.66
N PHE A 164 -7.03 1.89 4.17
CA PHE A 164 -6.29 0.79 3.59
C PHE A 164 -6.08 1.05 2.09
N GLN A 165 -4.85 0.93 1.60
CA GLN A 165 -4.51 1.07 0.18
C GLN A 165 -4.14 -0.29 -0.40
N ASN A 166 -4.75 -0.66 -1.51
CA ASN A 166 -4.53 -1.95 -2.15
C ASN A 166 -3.28 -1.95 -3.06
N MET A 167 -2.78 -3.14 -3.40
CA MET A 167 -1.60 -3.30 -4.25
C MET A 167 -1.87 -2.75 -5.66
N ILE A 168 -0.89 -2.07 -6.22
CA ILE A 168 -0.96 -1.51 -7.57
C ILE A 168 -0.95 -2.64 -8.64
N PRO A 169 -1.29 -2.37 -9.90
CA PRO A 169 -1.13 -3.34 -11.00
C PRO A 169 0.36 -3.57 -11.29
N LEU A 170 1.01 -4.40 -10.47
CA LEU A 170 2.46 -4.61 -10.53
C LEU A 170 2.92 -5.14 -11.88
N GLU A 171 2.09 -5.86 -12.62
CA GLU A 171 2.39 -6.34 -13.97
C GLU A 171 2.60 -5.22 -15.00
N THR A 172 2.26 -3.98 -14.65
CA THR A 172 2.50 -2.78 -15.48
C THR A 172 3.73 -1.99 -15.05
N THR A 173 4.41 -2.41 -13.97
CA THR A 173 5.63 -1.75 -13.49
C THR A 173 6.87 -2.26 -14.23
N PRO A 174 7.95 -1.45 -14.34
CA PRO A 174 9.14 -1.84 -15.11
C PRO A 174 9.77 -3.18 -14.73
N LEU A 175 9.60 -3.65 -13.48
CA LEU A 175 10.19 -4.90 -13.00
C LEU A 175 9.41 -6.16 -13.43
N TYR A 176 8.09 -6.04 -13.64
CA TYR A 176 7.20 -7.16 -13.93
C TYR A 176 6.45 -7.03 -15.26
N ALA A 177 6.68 -5.95 -16.02
CA ALA A 177 6.14 -5.76 -17.35
C ALA A 177 6.67 -6.84 -18.33
N PRO A 178 5.92 -7.17 -19.40
CA PRO A 178 6.35 -8.18 -20.37
C PRO A 178 7.64 -7.78 -21.11
N ASP A 179 7.92 -6.48 -21.19
CA ASP A 179 9.14 -5.88 -21.74
C ASP A 179 10.17 -5.49 -20.65
N SER A 180 10.03 -6.04 -19.44
CA SER A 180 10.98 -5.83 -18.35
C SER A 180 12.41 -6.21 -18.76
N TYR A 181 13.37 -5.49 -18.19
CA TYR A 181 14.80 -5.69 -18.41
C TYR A 181 15.54 -5.98 -17.09
N LEU A 182 16.79 -6.43 -17.20
CA LEU A 182 17.67 -6.64 -16.05
C LEU A 182 17.95 -5.31 -15.36
N ASN A 183 17.81 -5.28 -14.04
CA ASN A 183 18.03 -4.10 -13.22
C ASN A 183 18.54 -4.50 -11.83
N LEU A 184 18.76 -3.53 -10.95
CA LEU A 184 19.28 -3.76 -9.61
C LEU A 184 18.42 -4.74 -8.78
N TYR A 185 17.11 -4.80 -9.03
CA TYR A 185 16.16 -5.64 -8.29
C TYR A 185 15.97 -7.03 -8.89
N CYS A 186 16.35 -7.22 -10.16
CA CYS A 186 16.39 -8.53 -10.81
C CYS A 186 17.45 -8.54 -11.90
N ASP A 187 18.59 -9.14 -11.58
CA ASP A 187 19.80 -9.22 -12.39
C ASP A 187 19.94 -10.55 -13.17
N SER A 188 18.97 -11.45 -13.01
CA SER A 188 18.93 -12.75 -13.67
C SER A 188 17.90 -12.80 -14.81
N GLN A 189 18.24 -13.57 -15.85
CA GLN A 189 17.35 -13.84 -16.97
C GLN A 189 16.11 -14.60 -16.51
N ARG A 190 14.96 -14.24 -17.07
CA ARG A 190 13.65 -14.81 -16.70
C ARG A 190 12.67 -14.69 -17.87
N ASN A 191 11.59 -15.45 -17.78
CA ASN A 191 10.46 -15.30 -18.68
C ASN A 191 9.60 -14.10 -18.25
N THR A 192 9.85 -12.94 -18.85
CA THR A 192 9.17 -11.68 -18.48
C THR A 192 7.68 -11.72 -18.78
N THR A 193 7.26 -12.41 -19.84
CA THR A 193 5.84 -12.62 -20.16
C THR A 193 5.15 -13.42 -19.06
N GLU A 194 5.75 -14.53 -18.64
CA GLU A 194 5.20 -15.36 -17.56
C GLU A 194 5.13 -14.60 -16.24
N TRP A 195 6.18 -13.86 -15.88
CA TRP A 195 6.15 -13.01 -14.68
C TRP A 195 5.06 -11.95 -14.75
N SER A 196 4.87 -11.31 -15.90
CA SER A 196 3.81 -10.31 -16.08
C SER A 196 2.42 -10.94 -15.92
N VAL A 197 2.17 -12.07 -16.57
CA VAL A 197 0.89 -12.80 -16.44
C VAL A 197 0.68 -13.27 -15.01
N PHE A 198 1.70 -13.86 -14.39
CA PHE A 198 1.60 -14.38 -13.03
C PHE A 198 1.40 -13.26 -12.03
N MET A 199 2.12 -12.13 -12.12
CA MET A 199 2.04 -11.00 -11.18
C MET A 199 0.65 -10.36 -11.09
N ARG A 200 -0.15 -10.45 -12.15
CA ARG A 200 -1.56 -10.04 -12.12
C ARG A 200 -2.38 -10.83 -11.10
N GLU A 201 -2.12 -12.13 -10.95
CA GLU A 201 -2.89 -12.99 -10.06
C GLU A 201 -2.72 -12.64 -8.57
N PRO A 202 -1.51 -12.57 -7.98
CA PRO A 202 -1.35 -12.25 -6.58
C PRO A 202 -1.76 -10.81 -6.26
N THR A 203 -1.58 -9.86 -7.19
CA THR A 203 -2.06 -8.48 -6.96
C THR A 203 -3.58 -8.39 -6.95
N THR A 204 -4.27 -8.96 -7.95
CA THR A 204 -5.73 -8.89 -8.02
C THR A 204 -6.42 -9.77 -6.98
N ALA A 205 -5.95 -11.01 -6.78
CA ALA A 205 -6.50 -11.91 -5.78
C ALA A 205 -6.20 -11.42 -4.36
N GLY A 206 -4.97 -10.97 -4.09
CA GLY A 206 -4.61 -10.42 -2.77
C GLY A 206 -5.44 -9.19 -2.42
N ASN A 207 -5.68 -8.30 -3.39
CA ASN A 207 -6.57 -7.14 -3.22
C ASN A 207 -8.02 -7.55 -2.94
N ALA A 208 -8.54 -8.56 -3.64
CA ALA A 208 -9.89 -9.07 -3.44
C ALA A 208 -10.04 -9.72 -2.05
N ILE A 209 -9.07 -10.53 -1.63
CA ILE A 209 -9.03 -11.16 -0.30
C ILE A 209 -9.02 -10.07 0.78
N ALA A 210 -8.10 -9.10 0.70
CA ALA A 210 -8.01 -8.03 1.68
C ALA A 210 -9.32 -7.22 1.75
N ARG A 211 -9.94 -6.90 0.61
CA ARG A 211 -11.24 -6.21 0.58
C ARG A 211 -12.34 -7.00 1.28
N LEU A 212 -12.45 -8.30 1.00
CA LEU A 212 -13.45 -9.17 1.62
C LEU A 212 -13.23 -9.29 3.12
N GLU A 213 -11.99 -9.45 3.56
CA GLU A 213 -11.65 -9.49 4.98
C GLU A 213 -11.94 -8.16 5.69
N LEU A 214 -11.63 -7.01 5.07
CA LEU A 214 -11.99 -5.70 5.60
C LEU A 214 -13.51 -5.56 5.77
N GLN A 215 -14.30 -5.99 4.78
CA GLN A 215 -15.75 -6.01 4.86
C GLN A 215 -16.27 -6.95 5.96
N PHE A 216 -15.60 -8.08 6.17
CA PHE A 216 -15.95 -9.04 7.21
C PHE A 216 -15.67 -8.51 8.63
N ILE A 217 -14.56 -7.79 8.82
CA ILE A 217 -14.19 -7.27 10.14
C ILE A 217 -14.86 -5.92 10.47
N ALA A 218 -15.24 -5.12 9.48
CA ALA A 218 -15.80 -3.78 9.73
C ALA A 218 -17.00 -3.78 10.70
N PRO A 219 -17.97 -4.71 10.63
CA PRO A 219 -19.09 -4.76 11.58
C PRO A 219 -18.68 -5.06 13.03
N THR A 220 -17.51 -5.64 13.27
CA THR A 220 -17.03 -6.00 14.62
C THR A 220 -16.22 -4.89 15.28
N LEU A 221 -15.79 -3.88 14.51
CA LEU A 221 -14.95 -2.78 14.97
C LEU A 221 -15.82 -1.56 15.31
N HIS A 222 -16.53 -1.64 16.43
CA HIS A 222 -17.47 -0.60 16.86
C HIS A 222 -16.83 0.79 16.97
N GLY A 223 -17.45 1.76 16.30
CA GLY A 223 -16.98 3.16 16.26
C GLY A 223 -15.74 3.38 15.39
N ALA A 224 -15.29 2.36 14.64
CA ALA A 224 -14.24 2.53 13.65
C ALA A 224 -14.81 2.83 12.26
N HIS A 225 -14.04 3.56 11.47
CA HIS A 225 -14.28 3.85 10.06
C HIS A 225 -13.12 3.29 9.25
N ILE A 226 -13.43 2.47 8.25
CA ILE A 226 -12.44 1.87 7.35
C ILE A 226 -12.78 2.31 5.93
N GLY A 227 -11.89 3.10 5.33
CA GLY A 227 -11.88 3.38 3.90
C GLY A 227 -10.92 2.45 3.18
N LEU A 228 -11.35 1.93 2.03
CA LEU A 228 -10.46 1.32 1.04
C LEU A 228 -10.18 2.36 -0.05
N PHE A 229 -8.93 2.78 -0.18
CA PHE A 229 -8.48 3.59 -1.29
C PHE A 229 -7.95 2.66 -2.39
N ASP A 230 -8.61 2.70 -3.55
CA ASP A 230 -8.30 1.79 -4.67
C ASP A 230 -7.13 2.32 -5.51
N SER A 231 -5.93 2.22 -4.93
CA SER A 231 -4.66 2.52 -5.60
C SER A 231 -4.46 1.69 -6.86
N HIS A 232 -4.98 0.45 -6.88
CA HIS A 232 -4.94 -0.42 -8.05
C HIS A 232 -5.67 0.22 -9.24
N ALA A 233 -6.96 0.54 -9.06
CA ALA A 233 -7.78 1.14 -10.11
C ALA A 233 -7.26 2.51 -10.53
N LEU A 234 -6.82 3.33 -9.56
CA LEU A 234 -6.25 4.64 -9.85
C LEU A 234 -5.03 4.55 -10.77
N LEU A 235 -4.06 3.71 -10.42
CA LEU A 235 -2.82 3.60 -11.20
C LEU A 235 -3.03 2.83 -12.52
N ALA A 236 -3.94 1.86 -12.55
CA ALA A 236 -4.36 1.24 -13.81
C ALA A 236 -4.94 2.27 -14.79
N ASP A 237 -5.74 3.20 -14.26
CA ASP A 237 -6.33 4.26 -15.07
C ASP A 237 -5.31 5.30 -15.53
N MET A 238 -4.38 5.70 -14.65
CA MET A 238 -3.25 6.56 -15.01
C MET A 238 -2.40 5.92 -16.12
N TYR A 239 -2.13 4.63 -16.01
CA TYR A 239 -1.38 3.88 -17.01
C TYR A 239 -2.09 3.84 -18.37
N ALA A 240 -3.40 3.58 -18.37
CA ALA A 240 -4.21 3.54 -19.59
C ALA A 240 -4.45 4.93 -20.20
N ARG A 241 -4.53 5.99 -19.38
CA ARG A 241 -4.92 7.35 -19.79
C ARG A 241 -3.96 8.42 -19.25
N PRO A 242 -2.65 8.34 -19.54
CA PRO A 242 -1.64 9.18 -18.89
C PRO A 242 -1.85 10.67 -19.14
N LYS A 243 -2.44 11.06 -20.28
CA LYS A 243 -2.71 12.48 -20.62
C LYS A 243 -3.68 13.18 -19.65
N LEU A 244 -4.52 12.43 -18.93
CA LEU A 244 -5.44 13.00 -17.94
C LEU A 244 -4.75 13.41 -16.64
N TYR A 245 -3.63 12.75 -16.33
CA TYR A 245 -2.96 12.84 -15.02
C TYR A 245 -1.59 13.50 -15.12
N LEU A 246 -0.83 13.13 -16.14
CA LEU A 246 0.53 13.58 -16.36
C LEU A 246 0.50 14.70 -17.39
N LYS A 247 0.69 15.93 -16.93
CA LYS A 247 1.02 17.03 -17.84
C LYS A 247 2.32 16.65 -18.54
N ARG A 248 2.37 16.81 -19.87
CA ARG A 248 3.61 16.65 -20.62
C ARG A 248 4.64 17.55 -19.96
N LEU A 249 5.73 17.00 -19.45
CA LEU A 249 6.87 17.80 -19.03
C LEU A 249 7.26 18.64 -20.24
N GLY A 250 6.95 19.94 -20.20
CA GLY A 250 7.45 20.90 -21.17
C GLY A 250 8.95 20.71 -21.20
N ALA A 251 9.51 20.57 -22.41
CA ALA A 251 10.93 20.33 -22.64
C ALA A 251 11.76 21.12 -21.63
N VAL A 252 12.50 20.40 -20.77
CA VAL A 252 13.51 21.01 -19.89
C VAL A 252 14.33 21.91 -20.81
N GLN A 253 14.14 23.22 -20.65
CA GLN A 253 14.89 24.21 -21.38
C GLN A 253 16.31 23.99 -20.93
N ARG A 254 17.11 23.32 -21.78
CA ARG A 254 18.52 23.10 -21.52
C ARG A 254 19.10 24.47 -21.25
N HIS A 255 19.32 24.81 -20.00
CA HIS A 255 20.08 25.99 -19.65
C HIS A 255 21.40 25.85 -20.40
N ARG A 256 21.62 26.77 -21.35
CA ARG A 256 22.87 26.90 -22.07
C ARG A 256 23.96 26.89 -20.99
N ARG A 257 24.79 25.84 -20.99
CA ARG A 257 26.00 25.81 -20.16
C ARG A 257 26.77 27.07 -20.49
N GLY A 258 26.90 27.98 -19.51
CA GLY A 258 27.82 29.09 -19.57
C GLY A 258 29.25 28.56 -19.83
N PRO A 259 30.14 29.40 -20.39
CA PRO A 259 31.45 28.96 -20.86
C PRO A 259 32.23 28.27 -19.74
N ARG A 260 32.71 27.04 -20.03
CA ARG A 260 33.61 26.29 -19.14
C ARG A 260 34.86 27.13 -18.90
N MET A 261 35.06 27.55 -17.65
CA MET A 261 36.31 28.13 -17.18
C MET A 261 37.41 27.06 -17.32
N ARG A 262 38.40 27.29 -18.19
CA ARG A 262 39.57 26.41 -18.34
C ARG A 262 40.49 26.64 -17.14
N LEU A 263 40.71 25.59 -16.34
CA LEU A 263 41.77 25.58 -15.33
C LEU A 263 43.15 25.58 -16.02
N PRO A 264 44.13 26.36 -15.54
CA PRO A 264 45.45 26.43 -16.15
C PRO A 264 46.27 25.16 -15.85
N VAL A 265 46.85 24.60 -16.91
CA VAL A 265 47.78 23.47 -16.84
C VAL A 265 49.11 23.97 -16.24
N ARG A 266 49.46 23.46 -15.05
CA ARG A 266 50.81 23.65 -14.49
C ARG A 266 51.82 22.85 -15.31
N ARG A 267 52.72 23.54 -16.00
CA ARG A 267 53.96 22.97 -16.55
C ARG A 267 54.93 22.70 -15.39
N LYS A 268 55.46 21.49 -15.29
CA LYS A 268 56.65 21.20 -14.47
C LYS A 268 57.91 21.65 -15.25
N PRO A 269 58.88 22.33 -14.61
CA PRO A 269 60.17 22.61 -15.22
C PRO A 269 61.09 21.37 -15.20
N ALA A 270 62.12 21.44 -16.05
CA ALA A 270 63.05 20.38 -16.46
C ALA A 270 63.70 19.59 -15.32
#